data_AF-A0A7L5YV83-F1
#
_entry.id   AF-A0A7L5YV83-F1
#
_cell.length_a   1.000
_cell.length_b   1.000
_cell.length_c   1.000
_cell.angle_alpha   90.00
_cell.angle_beta   90.00
_cell.angle_gamma   90.00
#
_symmetry.space_group_name_H-M   'P 1'
#
loop_
_entity.id
_entity.type
_entity.pdbx_description
1 polymer ?
#
loop_
_entity_poly.entity_id
_entity_poly.type
_entity_poly.pdbx_seq_one_letter_code
_entity_poly.pdbx_strand_id
1 'polypeptide(L)' 'MDCDYVATGETAAAVKEDAFAHAAVAHAAILKSMSQDQLAELTRAVEANIRSA' A
#
# COMPACT_ATOMS: atom_id res chain seq x y z
N MET A 1 13.27 5.87 -5.00
CA MET A 1 12.87 4.64 -5.72
C MET A 1 11.48 4.95 -6.23
N ASP A 2 11.37 5.30 -7.51
CA ASP A 2 10.07 5.48 -8.12
C ASP A 2 9.51 4.08 -8.39
N CYS A 3 8.31 3.81 -7.89
CA CYS A 3 7.64 2.54 -8.02
C CYS A 3 6.36 2.73 -8.82
N ASP A 4 6.33 2.19 -10.04
CA ASP A 4 5.19 2.27 -10.96
C ASP A 4 4.23 1.08 -10.82
N TYR A 5 4.31 0.34 -9.71
CA TYR A 5 3.47 -0.83 -9.47
C TYR A 5 2.01 -0.43 -9.28
N VAL A 6 1.12 -1.14 -9.97
CA VAL A 6 -0.33 -0.96 -9.88
C VAL A 6 -0.93 -2.18 -9.17
N ALA A 7 -1.44 -1.97 -7.97
CA ALA A 7 -2.16 -2.99 -7.22
C ALA A 7 -3.57 -3.20 -7.81
N THR A 8 -4.03 -4.45 -7.88
CA THR A 8 -5.33 -4.81 -8.48
C THR A 8 -6.12 -5.79 -7.62
N GLY A 9 -7.45 -5.81 -7.76
CA GLY A 9 -8.32 -6.69 -7.01
C GLY A 9 -9.80 -6.39 -7.23
N GLU A 10 -10.66 -7.39 -7.00
CA GLU A 10 -12.12 -7.27 -7.19
C GLU A 10 -12.81 -6.45 -6.10
N THR A 11 -12.13 -6.23 -4.97
CA THR A 11 -12.63 -5.41 -3.86
C THR A 11 -11.54 -4.47 -3.38
N ALA A 12 -11.93 -3.37 -2.72
CA ALA A 12 -10.97 -2.47 -2.08
C ALA A 12 -10.08 -3.19 -1.06
N ALA A 13 -10.59 -4.22 -0.36
CA ALA A 13 -9.79 -5.04 0.54
C ALA A 13 -8.68 -5.79 -0.20
N ALA A 14 -9.01 -6.41 -1.34
CA ALA A 14 -8.04 -7.14 -2.16
C ALA A 14 -6.96 -6.21 -2.74
N VAL A 15 -7.35 -5.02 -3.24
CA VAL A 15 -6.39 -4.02 -3.75
C VAL A 15 -5.41 -3.57 -2.65
N LYS A 16 -5.89 -3.38 -1.40
CA LYS A 16 -5.00 -3.05 -0.27
C LYS A 16 -4.04 -4.18 0.05
N GLU A 17 -4.54 -5.41 0.12
CA GLU A 17 -3.72 -6.58 0.42
C GLU A 17 -2.58 -6.72 -0.59
N ASP A 18 -2.89 -6.58 -1.88
CA ASP A 18 -1.92 -6.62 -2.99
C ASP A 18 -0.89 -5.47 -2.89
N ALA A 19 -1.34 -4.24 -2.64
CA ALA A 19 -0.46 -3.09 -2.46
C ALA A 19 0.51 -3.26 -1.29
N PHE A 20 0.03 -3.73 -0.14
CA PHE A 20 0.87 -3.96 1.04
C PHE A 20 1.77 -5.19 0.89
N ALA A 21 1.33 -6.23 0.18
CA ALA A 21 2.18 -7.39 -0.13
C ALA A 21 3.37 -6.96 -1.01
N HIS A 22 3.13 -6.14 -2.04
CA HIS A 22 4.20 -5.55 -2.84
C HIS A 22 5.15 -4.72 -1.97
N ALA A 23 4.61 -3.79 -1.18
CA ALA A 23 5.41 -2.90 -0.34
C ALA A 23 6.23 -3.66 0.71
N ALA A 24 5.71 -4.76 1.26
CA ALA A 24 6.41 -5.62 2.22
C ALA A 24 7.67 -6.28 1.64
N VAL A 25 7.74 -6.43 0.31
CA VAL A 25 8.89 -7.03 -0.40
C VAL A 25 9.77 -5.94 -1.00
N ALA A 26 9.20 -5.09 -1.86
CA ALA A 26 9.93 -4.08 -2.63
C ALA A 26 10.37 -2.87 -1.79
N HIS A 27 9.65 -2.58 -0.70
CA HIS A 27 9.85 -1.40 0.14
C HIS A 27 9.97 -1.76 1.64
N ALA A 28 10.38 -3.00 1.94
CA ALA A 28 10.45 -3.55 3.29
C ALA A 28 11.24 -2.66 4.28
N ALA A 29 12.35 -2.08 3.84
CA ALA A 29 13.17 -1.20 4.66
C ALA A 29 12.45 0.10 5.03
N ILE A 30 11.66 0.64 4.10
CA ILE A 30 10.85 1.85 4.33
C ILE A 30 9.75 1.54 5.34
N LEU A 31 8.97 0.47 5.10
CA LEU A 31 7.89 0.06 6.01
C LEU A 31 8.40 -0.22 7.44
N LYS A 32 9.55 -0.87 7.59
CA LYS A 32 10.16 -1.14 8.90
C LYS A 32 10.62 0.13 9.63
N SER A 33 10.90 1.20 8.90
CA SER A 33 11.35 2.48 9.47
C SER A 33 10.19 3.40 9.86
N MET A 34 8.96 3.09 9.44
CA MET A 34 7.79 3.92 9.73
C MET A 34 7.29 3.72 11.16
N SER A 35 6.88 4.81 11.80
CA SER A 35 6.11 4.76 13.04
C SER A 35 4.71 4.21 12.80
N GLN A 36 3.99 3.85 13.87
CA GLN A 36 2.60 3.40 13.75
C GLN A 36 1.68 4.47 13.15
N ASP A 37 1.91 5.75 13.47
CA ASP A 37 1.13 6.85 12.91
C ASP A 37 1.38 7.00 11.40
N GLN A 38 2.65 6.88 10.98
CA GLN A 38 3.02 6.93 9.56
C GLN A 38 2.44 5.73 8.77
N LEU A 39 2.42 4.54 9.37
CA LEU A 39 1.77 3.36 8.79
C LEU A 39 0.25 3.55 8.67
N ALA A 40 -0.39 4.16 9.66
CA ALA A 40 -1.81 4.45 9.63
C ALA A 40 -2.15 5.49 8.55
N GLU A 41 -1.35 6.55 8.41
CA GLU A 41 -1.48 7.54 7.35
C GLU A 41 -1.27 6.94 5.97
N LEU A 42 -0.24 6.10 5.79
CA LEU A 42 0.00 5.36 4.54
C LEU A 42 -1.20 4.49 4.18
N THR A 43 -1.76 3.76 5.15
CA THR A 43 -2.94 2.92 4.94
C THR A 43 -4.15 3.73 4.45
N ARG A 44 -4.40 4.89 5.07
CA ARG A 44 -5.47 5.81 4.64
C ARG A 44 -5.21 6.38 3.24
N ALA A 45 -3.96 6.72 2.93
CA ALA A 45 -3.58 7.24 1.64
C ALA A 45 -3.75 6.19 0.53
N VAL A 46 -3.37 4.93 0.78
CA VAL A 46 -3.62 3.81 -0.14
C VAL A 46 -5.12 3.66 -0.36
N GLU A 47 -5.92 3.61 0.72
CA GLU A 47 -7.38 3.53 0.65
C GLU A 47 -8.03 4.62 -0.19
N ALA A 48 -7.60 5.88 -0.01
CA ALA A 48 -8.13 7.02 -0.75
C ALA A 48 -7.77 7.00 -2.25
N ASN A 49 -6.72 6.28 -2.64
CA ASN A 49 -6.26 6.18 -4.03
C ASN A 49 -6.75 4.92 -4.75
N ILE A 50 -7.46 4.02 -4.06
CA ILE A 50 -8.15 2.90 -4.71
C ILE A 50 -9.26 3.47 -5.56
N ARG A 51 -9.06 3.44 -6.88
CA ARG A 51 -10.12 3.76 -7.83
C ARG A 51 -11.10 2.60 -7.85
N SER A 52 -12.37 2.87 -7.55
CA SER A 52 -13.46 1.94 -7.81
C SER A 52 -13.45 1.57 -9.28
N ALA A 53 -13.50 0.27 -9.59
CA ALA A 53 -13.68 -0.22 -10.95
C ALA A 53 -15.03 0.22 -11.52
#